data_AF-A0A672M500-F1
#
_entry.id   AF-A0A672M500-F1
#
_cell.length_a   1.000
_cell.length_b   1.000
_cell.length_c   1.000
_cell.angle_alpha   90.00
_cell.angle_beta   90.00
_cell.angle_gamma   90.00
#
_symmetry.space_group_name_H-M   'P 1'
#
loop_
_entity.id
_entity.type
_entity.pdbx_description
1 polymer ?
#
loop_
_entity_poly.entity_id
_entity_poly.type
_entity_poly.pdbx_seq_one_letter_code
_entity_poly.pdbx_strand_id
1 'polypeptide(L)'
;MELLPILEPEERPQSRQWYVVVPTGAGPGVSVGHTCTFLPSTDAGKGRIVIVGGANPDGSFSDSYIINLGNAHEWDIPDWVGLQPRYEHCSFVPESDPQSLWVFAGAEKNGNRNCVQVLHLFSVFERSLFCSPKLHLFDQKYSKNC
;
A
#
# COMPACT_ATOMS: atom_id res chain seq x y z
N MET A 1 24.72 20.85 -1.08
CA MET A 1 23.66 19.90 -1.44
C MET A 1 22.90 20.53 -2.59
N GLU A 2 22.87 19.89 -3.76
CA GLU A 2 22.15 20.43 -4.92
C GLU A 2 20.65 20.22 -4.70
N LEU A 3 19.85 21.25 -4.99
CA LEU A 3 18.40 21.13 -4.90
C LEU A 3 17.91 20.35 -6.13
N LEU A 4 17.22 19.24 -5.89
CA LEU A 4 16.62 18.44 -6.96
C LEU A 4 15.41 19.18 -7.54
N PRO A 5 15.20 19.13 -8.88
CA PRO A 5 13.99 19.67 -9.48
C PRO A 5 12.74 18.93 -8.99
N ILE A 6 11.63 19.66 -8.86
CA ILE A 6 10.32 19.07 -8.61
C ILE A 6 9.82 18.45 -9.92
N LEU A 7 9.30 17.22 -9.87
CA LEU A 7 8.61 16.61 -11.01
C LEU A 7 7.12 16.93 -10.90
N GLU A 8 6.64 17.79 -11.80
CA GLU A 8 5.22 18.14 -11.82
C GLU A 8 4.38 16.94 -12.33
N PRO A 9 3.11 16.80 -11.90
CA PRO A 9 2.27 15.65 -12.19
C PRO A 9 2.12 15.21 -13.65
N GLU A 10 2.13 16.15 -14.58
CA GLU A 10 2.01 15.87 -16.01
C GLU A 10 3.36 15.79 -16.74
N GLU A 11 4.45 16.05 -16.03
CA GLU A 11 5.78 15.99 -16.59
C GLU A 11 6.28 14.55 -16.68
N ARG A 12 6.97 14.27 -17.79
CA ARG A 12 7.67 13.00 -17.95
C ARG A 12 9.10 13.17 -17.42
N PRO A 13 9.56 12.30 -16.50
CA PRO A 13 10.91 12.40 -15.98
C PRO A 13 11.94 12.21 -17.09
N GLN A 14 12.98 13.03 -17.08
CA GLN A 14 14.10 12.87 -18.02
C GLN A 14 15.00 11.70 -17.57
N SER A 15 15.58 11.02 -18.55
CA SER A 15 16.50 9.93 -18.29
C SER A 15 17.73 10.44 -17.52
N ARG A 16 18.17 9.66 -16.51
CA ARG A 16 19.35 9.95 -15.67
C ARG A 16 19.26 11.22 -14.82
N GLN A 17 18.06 11.75 -14.60
CA GLN A 17 17.82 12.87 -13.70
C GLN A 17 17.04 12.40 -12.46
N TRP A 18 17.47 12.85 -11.29
CA TRP A 18 16.71 12.68 -10.05
C TRP A 18 15.75 13.85 -9.85
N TYR A 19 14.57 13.54 -9.33
CA TYR A 19 13.51 14.49 -9.06
C TYR A 19 12.95 14.32 -7.66
N VAL A 20 12.35 15.37 -7.13
CA VAL A 20 11.49 15.33 -5.95
C VAL A 20 10.05 15.30 -6.42
N VAL A 21 9.26 14.36 -5.91
CA VAL A 21 7.81 14.38 -6.03
C VAL A 21 7.26 14.99 -4.74
N VAL A 22 6.33 15.94 -4.85
CA VAL A 22 5.72 16.62 -3.70
C VAL A 22 4.22 16.35 -3.73
N PRO A 23 3.74 15.21 -3.18
CA PRO A 23 2.31 14.95 -3.16
C PRO A 23 1.59 15.86 -2.16
N THR A 24 0.36 16.26 -2.49
CA THR A 24 -0.54 16.98 -1.58
C THR A 24 -1.17 16.04 -0.56
N GLY A 25 -1.75 16.58 0.52
CA GLY A 25 -2.43 15.79 1.55
C GLY A 25 -1.51 15.30 2.67
N ALA A 26 -2.07 14.52 3.60
CA ALA A 26 -1.37 14.01 4.76
C ALA A 26 -0.69 12.67 4.44
N GLY A 27 0.62 12.71 4.20
CA GLY A 27 1.43 11.53 3.97
C GLY A 27 1.89 10.82 5.25
N PRO A 28 2.55 9.65 5.11
CA PRO A 28 3.16 8.95 6.24
C PRO A 28 4.26 9.77 6.91
N GLY A 29 4.48 9.51 8.19
CA GLY A 29 5.70 9.93 8.88
C GLY A 29 6.94 9.18 8.38
N VAL A 30 8.12 9.61 8.85
CA VAL A 30 9.39 8.98 8.51
C VAL A 30 9.42 7.55 9.06
N SER A 31 9.64 6.57 8.18
CA SER A 31 9.72 5.15 8.53
C SER A 31 10.67 4.39 7.60
N VAL A 32 11.07 3.19 8.02
CA VAL A 32 11.88 2.24 7.24
C VAL A 32 11.21 0.86 7.22
N GLY A 33 11.64 -0.02 6.31
CA GLY A 33 11.15 -1.40 6.23
C GLY A 33 9.68 -1.54 5.84
N HIS A 34 9.04 -0.48 5.35
CA HIS A 34 7.75 -0.57 4.67
C HIS A 34 7.93 -1.23 3.31
N THR A 35 6.83 -1.68 2.71
CA THR A 35 6.81 -2.10 1.31
C THR A 35 6.14 -1.04 0.45
N CYS A 36 6.54 -0.96 -0.81
CA CYS A 36 5.94 -0.08 -1.82
C CYS A 36 5.53 -0.91 -3.03
N THR A 37 4.24 -0.92 -3.36
CA THR A 37 3.70 -1.67 -4.49
C THR A 37 3.03 -0.71 -5.48
N PHE A 38 3.47 -0.73 -6.73
CA PHE A 38 2.77 -0.02 -7.80
C PHE A 38 1.54 -0.82 -8.25
N LEU A 39 0.38 -0.16 -8.26
CA LEU A 39 -0.87 -0.69 -8.78
C LEU A 39 -1.22 0.04 -10.08
N PRO A 40 -1.24 -0.66 -11.22
CA PRO A 40 -1.65 -0.05 -12.47
C PRO A 40 -3.12 0.38 -12.42
N SER A 41 -3.46 1.47 -13.11
CA SER A 41 -4.85 1.87 -13.29
C SER A 41 -5.56 0.90 -14.23
N THR A 42 -6.81 0.57 -13.94
CA THR A 42 -7.69 -0.17 -14.86
C THR A 42 -8.18 0.69 -16.02
N ASP A 43 -8.28 2.01 -15.82
CA ASP A 43 -8.90 2.95 -16.75
C ASP A 43 -7.90 3.96 -17.31
N ALA A 44 -6.96 3.52 -18.16
CA ALA A 44 -5.96 4.33 -18.88
C ALA A 44 -5.17 5.39 -18.07
N GLY A 45 -5.30 5.40 -16.73
CA GLY A 45 -4.70 6.36 -15.83
C GLY A 45 -3.29 5.95 -15.41
N LYS A 46 -2.64 6.82 -14.63
CA LYS A 46 -1.24 6.66 -14.21
C LYS A 46 -1.04 5.64 -13.06
N GLY A 47 -2.13 5.13 -12.47
CA GLY A 47 -2.09 4.17 -11.37
C GLY A 47 -1.88 4.81 -9.99
N ARG A 48 -1.47 4.00 -9.02
CA ARG A 48 -1.21 4.43 -7.64
C ARG A 48 -0.09 3.61 -7.00
N ILE A 49 0.61 4.19 -6.03
CA ILE A 49 1.61 3.49 -5.22
C ILE A 49 1.01 3.25 -3.85
N VAL A 50 1.03 2.01 -3.37
CA VAL A 50 0.60 1.64 -2.03
C VAL A 50 1.82 1.43 -1.16
N ILE A 51 1.82 2.06 0.02
CA ILE A 51 2.83 1.90 1.06
C ILE A 51 2.18 1.17 2.23
N VAL A 52 2.81 0.10 2.71
CA VAL A 52 2.26 -0.73 3.79
C VAL A 52 3.26 -0.85 4.93
N GLY A 53 2.78 -0.60 6.15
CA GLY A 53 3.51 -0.82 7.40
C GLY A 53 4.80 0.01 7.49
N GLY A 54 5.85 -0.63 8.01
CA GLY A 54 7.13 -0.01 8.32
C GLY A 54 7.31 0.20 9.81
N ALA A 55 8.44 0.77 10.19
CA ALA A 55 8.74 1.08 11.57
C ALA A 55 9.60 2.33 11.69
N ASN A 56 9.55 2.95 12.86
CA ASN A 56 10.48 3.96 13.31
C ASN A 56 10.91 3.61 14.77
N PRO A 57 11.70 4.46 15.46
CA PRO A 57 12.07 4.20 16.85
C PRO A 57 10.90 4.05 17.85
N ASP A 58 9.70 4.55 17.53
CA ASP A 58 8.51 4.45 18.39
C ASP A 58 7.81 3.08 18.25
N GLY A 59 8.01 2.39 17.13
CA GLY A 59 7.51 1.04 16.92
C GLY A 59 7.24 0.71 15.45
N SER A 60 6.65 -0.47 15.25
CA SER A 60 6.11 -0.92 13.96
C SER A 60 4.72 -0.37 13.72
N PHE A 61 4.39 -0.12 12.46
CA PHE A 61 3.10 0.43 12.02
C PHE A 61 2.23 -0.62 11.33
N SER A 62 0.93 -0.49 11.51
CA SER A 62 -0.13 -1.21 10.79
C SER A 62 -0.82 -0.35 9.75
N ASP A 63 -0.35 0.88 9.54
CA ASP A 63 -0.97 1.83 8.65
C ASP A 63 -0.64 1.52 7.19
N SER A 64 -1.50 1.96 6.29
CA SER A 64 -1.27 1.93 4.85
C SER A 64 -1.51 3.32 4.29
N TYR A 65 -0.81 3.67 3.22
CA TYR A 65 -0.92 4.96 2.54
C TYR A 65 -0.91 4.74 1.03
N ILE A 66 -1.56 5.63 0.31
CA ILE A 66 -1.63 5.59 -1.15
C ILE A 66 -1.14 6.92 -1.70
N ILE A 67 -0.29 6.87 -2.73
CA ILE A 67 -0.01 8.01 -3.60
C ILE A 67 -0.77 7.80 -4.90
N ASN A 68 -1.78 8.62 -5.17
CA ASN A 68 -2.53 8.60 -6.43
C ASN A 68 -1.72 9.33 -7.51
N LEU A 69 -1.32 8.63 -8.58
CA LEU A 69 -0.44 9.18 -9.61
C LEU A 69 -1.17 9.91 -10.75
N GLY A 70 -2.50 9.85 -10.78
CA GLY A 70 -3.32 10.39 -11.89
C GLY A 70 -3.31 11.91 -12.01
N ASN A 71 -3.64 12.60 -10.92
CA ASN A 71 -3.75 14.06 -10.83
C ASN A 71 -2.52 14.64 -10.11
N ALA A 72 -2.70 15.61 -9.21
CA ALA A 72 -1.67 16.41 -8.55
C ALA A 72 -0.68 15.66 -7.62
N HIS A 73 -0.58 14.34 -7.74
CA HIS A 73 0.02 13.44 -6.75
C HIS A 73 -0.62 13.68 -5.37
N GLU A 74 -1.58 12.85 -4.97
CA GLU A 74 -2.27 13.05 -3.70
C GLU A 74 -2.07 11.85 -2.78
N TRP A 75 -1.73 12.14 -1.52
CA TRP A 75 -1.77 11.19 -0.43
C TRP A 75 -3.21 10.87 -0.06
N ASP A 76 -3.49 9.58 0.06
CA ASP A 76 -4.75 9.05 0.56
C ASP A 76 -4.47 8.00 1.65
N ILE A 77 -5.43 7.87 2.57
CA ILE A 77 -5.37 6.92 3.68
C ILE A 77 -6.52 5.91 3.47
N PRO A 78 -6.24 4.69 3.02
CA PRO A 78 -7.27 3.70 2.79
C PRO A 78 -7.93 3.26 4.10
N ASP A 79 -9.22 2.93 4.02
CA ASP A 79 -10.03 2.40 5.13
C ASP A 79 -9.80 0.90 5.39
N TRP A 80 -8.62 0.38 5.04
CA TRP A 80 -8.30 -1.03 5.17
C TRP A 80 -8.11 -1.43 6.63
N VAL A 81 -8.76 -2.52 7.02
CA VAL A 81 -8.74 -3.02 8.41
C VAL A 81 -8.01 -4.35 8.50
N GLY A 82 -7.47 -4.64 9.69
CA GLY A 82 -6.95 -5.95 10.04
C GLY A 82 -5.45 -6.15 9.81
N LEU A 83 -4.74 -5.22 9.17
CA LEU A 83 -3.27 -5.28 9.11
C LEU A 83 -2.70 -5.20 10.53
N GLN A 84 -1.84 -6.15 10.88
CA GLN A 84 -1.10 -6.10 12.13
C GLN A 84 0.26 -5.41 11.93
N PRO A 85 0.75 -4.67 12.95
CA PRO A 85 1.98 -3.88 12.82
C PRO A 85 3.18 -4.71 12.38
N ARG A 86 3.93 -4.24 11.37
CA ARG A 86 5.09 -4.95 10.82
C ARG A 86 6.02 -4.09 9.96
N TYR A 87 7.30 -4.45 9.91
CA TYR A 87 8.31 -3.95 8.97
C TYR A 87 9.10 -5.13 8.36
N GLU A 88 9.90 -4.90 7.31
CA GLU A 88 10.68 -5.92 6.59
C GLU A 88 9.85 -7.12 6.09
N HIS A 89 8.56 -6.88 5.80
CA HIS A 89 7.66 -7.84 5.19
C HIS A 89 7.76 -7.80 3.66
N CYS A 90 7.09 -8.72 2.97
CA CYS A 90 6.84 -8.58 1.53
C CYS A 90 5.36 -8.30 1.27
N SER A 91 5.09 -7.56 0.21
CA SER A 91 3.74 -7.33 -0.29
C SER A 91 3.70 -7.48 -1.81
N PHE A 92 2.59 -8.02 -2.31
CA PHE A 92 2.39 -8.24 -3.74
C PHE A 92 0.91 -8.40 -4.07
N VAL A 93 0.57 -8.12 -5.33
CA VAL A 93 -0.76 -8.40 -5.88
C VAL A 93 -0.65 -9.64 -6.77
N PRO A 94 -1.31 -10.76 -6.43
CA PRO A 94 -1.30 -11.94 -7.27
C PRO A 94 -2.15 -11.72 -8.53
N GLU A 95 -1.71 -12.26 -9.66
CA GLU A 95 -2.46 -12.19 -10.93
C GLU A 95 -3.85 -12.84 -10.83
N SER A 96 -3.98 -13.88 -9.98
CA SER A 96 -5.25 -14.57 -9.74
C SER A 96 -6.26 -13.75 -8.92
N ASP A 97 -5.82 -12.71 -8.21
CA ASP A 97 -6.68 -11.83 -7.42
C ASP A 97 -6.13 -10.38 -7.45
N PRO A 98 -6.31 -9.66 -8.56
CA PRO A 98 -5.79 -8.31 -8.76
C PRO A 98 -6.45 -7.25 -7.85
N GLN A 99 -7.47 -7.65 -7.09
CA GLN A 99 -8.23 -6.79 -6.19
C GLN A 99 -7.70 -6.85 -4.74
N SER A 100 -6.66 -7.63 -4.49
CA SER A 100 -6.14 -7.86 -3.15
C SER A 100 -4.62 -7.70 -3.10
N LEU A 101 -4.15 -7.01 -2.06
CA LEU A 101 -2.74 -6.92 -1.71
C LEU A 101 -2.43 -7.94 -0.62
N TRP A 102 -1.56 -8.89 -0.94
CA TRP A 102 -1.13 -9.94 -0.03
C TRP A 102 0.13 -9.49 0.71
N VAL A 103 0.15 -9.70 2.02
CA VAL A 103 1.22 -9.30 2.92
C VAL A 103 1.72 -10.52 3.66
N PHE A 104 3.00 -10.85 3.52
CA PHE A 104 3.59 -12.02 4.18
C PHE A 104 4.78 -11.64 5.06
N ALA A 105 4.84 -12.30 6.22
CA ALA A 105 5.93 -12.20 7.19
C ALA A 105 6.18 -10.76 7.70
N GLY A 106 7.43 -10.45 7.99
CA GLY A 106 7.89 -9.21 8.63
C GLY A 106 8.22 -9.40 10.10
N ALA A 107 8.68 -8.32 10.73
CA ALA A 107 9.02 -8.25 12.14
C ALA A 107 8.19 -7.18 12.84
N GLU A 108 8.04 -7.35 14.15
CA GLU A 108 7.57 -6.34 15.09
C GLU A 108 8.46 -6.36 16.34
N LYS A 109 8.22 -5.45 17.28
CA LYS A 109 9.06 -5.25 18.48
C LYS A 109 9.32 -6.55 19.26
N ASN A 110 8.36 -7.46 19.36
CA ASN A 110 8.45 -8.69 20.16
C ASN A 110 8.72 -9.96 19.33
N GLY A 111 8.91 -9.87 18.01
CA GLY A 111 9.30 -11.03 17.21
C GLY A 111 8.95 -10.95 15.73
N ASN A 112 9.16 -12.08 15.07
CA ASN A 112 8.89 -12.24 13.64
C ASN A 112 7.50 -12.79 13.41
N ARG A 113 6.89 -12.35 12.30
CA ARG A 113 5.62 -12.85 11.78
C ARG A 113 5.89 -13.90 10.71
N ASN A 114 5.08 -14.95 10.69
CA ASN A 114 5.08 -15.98 9.65
C ASN A 114 3.72 -16.12 8.96
N CYS A 115 2.81 -15.19 9.23
CA CYS A 115 1.45 -15.23 8.72
C CYS A 115 1.29 -14.47 7.40
N VAL A 116 0.20 -14.78 6.69
CA VAL A 116 -0.28 -14.07 5.51
C VAL A 116 -1.50 -13.24 5.89
N GLN A 117 -1.52 -11.96 5.52
CA GLN A 117 -2.69 -11.09 5.61
C GLN A 117 -3.07 -10.60 4.21
N VAL A 118 -4.36 -10.36 3.99
CA VAL A 118 -4.88 -9.90 2.71
C VAL A 118 -5.61 -8.57 2.94
N LEU A 119 -5.21 -7.55 2.21
CA LEU A 119 -5.84 -6.23 2.20
C LEU A 119 -6.63 -6.10 0.90
N HIS A 120 -7.91 -5.77 0.99
CA HIS A 120 -8.74 -5.59 -0.20
C HIS A 120 -8.65 -4.16 -0.71
N LEU A 121 -8.33 -4.00 -1.99
CA LEU A 121 -7.99 -2.71 -2.61
C LEU A 121 -9.19 -1.79 -2.90
N PHE A 122 -10.41 -2.23 -2.58
CA PHE A 122 -11.67 -1.50 -2.74
C PHE A 122 -12.29 -1.25 -1.36
N SER A 123 -12.89 -0.07 -1.18
CA SER A 123 -13.59 0.26 0.06
C SER A 123 -14.76 -0.70 0.31
N VAL A 124 -15.05 -0.96 1.59
CA VAL A 124 -16.20 -1.77 2.02
C VAL A 124 -17.52 -1.18 1.49
N PHE A 125 -17.58 0.12 1.23
CA PHE A 125 -18.78 0.77 0.70
C PHE A 125 -19.17 0.26 -0.71
N GLU A 126 -18.20 -0.05 -1.57
CA GLU A 126 -18.45 -0.55 -2.92
C GLU A 126 -18.85 -2.03 -2.96
N ARG A 127 -18.51 -2.81 -1.92
CA ARG A 127 -18.97 -4.21 -1.78
C ARG A 127 -20.49 -4.31 -1.62
N SER A 128 -21.15 -3.26 -1.13
CA SER A 128 -22.61 -3.26 -0.94
C SER A 128 -23.41 -3.27 -2.26
N LEU A 129 -22.78 -2.87 -3.37
CA LEU A 129 -23.41 -2.84 -4.70
C LEU A 129 -23.22 -4.14 -5.49
N PHE A 130 -22.26 -5.00 -5.11
CA PHE A 130 -21.95 -6.26 -5.80
C PHE A 130 -22.00 -7.45 -4.83
N CYS A 131 -23.16 -7.70 -4.21
CA CYS A 131 -23.34 -8.93 -3.44
C CYS A 131 -23.60 -10.12 -4.39
N SER A 132 -22.56 -10.92 -4.67
CA SER A 132 -22.71 -12.30 -5.17
C SER A 132 -22.32 -13.29 -4.06
N PRO A 133 -23.09 -14.36 -3.79
CA PRO A 133 -23.09 -15.03 -2.48
C PRO A 133 -21.94 -16.02 -2.24
N LYS A 134 -20.87 -16.04 -3.04
CA LYS A 134 -19.95 -17.20 -3.09
C LYS A 134 -18.55 -17.05 -2.49
N LEU A 135 -18.17 -15.89 -1.95
CA LEU A 135 -16.77 -15.67 -1.50
C LEU A 135 -16.54 -15.70 0.04
N HIS A 136 -17.55 -16.02 0.84
CA HIS A 136 -17.40 -16.08 2.31
C HIS A 136 -16.59 -17.26 2.86
N LEU A 137 -16.10 -18.18 2.01
CA LEU A 137 -15.47 -19.43 2.45
C LEU A 137 -13.93 -19.43 2.43
N PHE A 138 -13.28 -18.42 1.84
CA PHE A 138 -11.80 -18.35 1.78
C PHE A 138 -11.17 -17.46 2.86
N ASP A 139 -11.92 -16.52 3.44
CA ASP A 139 -11.39 -15.48 4.34
C ASP A 139 -10.86 -16.02 5.69
N GLN A 140 -11.41 -17.13 6.19
CA GLN A 140 -11.08 -17.61 7.56
C GLN A 140 -9.90 -18.59 7.65
N LYS A 141 -9.27 -18.99 6.54
CA LYS A 141 -8.18 -20.00 6.60
C LYS A 141 -6.79 -19.40 6.84
N TYR A 142 -6.54 -18.16 6.42
CA TYR A 142 -5.17 -17.60 6.43
C TYR A 142 -4.89 -16.65 7.61
N SER A 143 -5.92 -16.16 8.31
CA SER A 143 -5.76 -15.31 9.50
C SER A 143 -5.39 -16.08 10.78
N LYS A 144 -5.32 -17.41 10.76
CA LYS A 144 -5.37 -18.21 12.00
C LYS A 144 -4.13 -18.25 12.88
N ASN A 145 -3.00 -17.62 12.54
CA ASN A 145 -1.82 -17.58 13.43
C ASN A 145 -0.93 -16.36 13.16
N CYS A 146 -1.49 -15.15 13.16
CA CYS A 146 -0.75 -14.01 13.67
C CYS A 146 -1.23 -13.75 15.12
#